data_AF-A0A2N2J9Z3-F1
#
_entry.id   AF-A0A2N2J9Z3-F1
#
_cell.length_a   1.000
_cell.length_b   1.000
_cell.length_c   1.000
_cell.angle_alpha   90.00
_cell.angle_beta   90.00
_cell.angle_gamma   90.00
#
_symmetry.space_group_name_H-M   'P 1'
#
loop_
_entity.id
_entity.type
_entity.pdbx_description
1 polymer ?
#
loop_
_entity_poly.entity_id
_entity_poly.type
_entity_poly.pdbx_seq_one_letter_code
_entity_poly.pdbx_strand_id
1 'polypeptide(L)'
;MTALAALAGCGPAKQIGPLPAPCAAVMRWLDTTHAAPGVDGAVDLPMSLAHVAVDEKVWIGAGPGGRCVLTKTEVGYKDNFEGRLCCVGDLPMVATTPSGQRTLSAADGGVLEELYVRDLHPPSWAEVYFDLN
;
A
#
# COMPACT_ATOMS: atom_id res chain seq x y z
N MET A 1 30.30 -9.87 27.87
CA MET A 1 29.84 -9.50 26.51
C MET A 1 28.33 -9.60 26.51
N THR A 2 27.64 -8.47 26.64
CA THR A 2 26.18 -8.44 26.59
C THR A 2 25.78 -7.18 25.86
N ALA A 3 25.52 -7.30 24.56
CA ALA A 3 24.86 -6.25 23.81
C ALA A 3 23.36 -6.43 24.02
N LEU A 4 22.74 -5.54 24.80
CA LEU A 4 21.30 -5.34 24.75
C LEU A 4 20.97 -4.77 23.37
N ALA A 5 20.30 -5.56 22.53
CA ALA A 5 19.66 -5.04 21.34
C ALA A 5 18.54 -4.09 21.78
N ALA A 6 18.69 -2.81 21.45
CA ALA A 6 17.62 -1.83 21.59
C ALA A 6 16.48 -2.25 20.65
N LEU A 7 15.35 -2.63 21.23
CA LEU A 7 14.08 -2.66 20.53
C LEU A 7 13.77 -1.22 20.11
N ALA A 8 14.06 -0.90 18.84
CA ALA A 8 13.59 0.32 18.23
C ALA A 8 12.07 0.30 18.30
N GLY A 9 11.51 1.20 19.10
CA GLY A 9 10.09 1.29 19.34
C GLY A 9 9.33 1.54 18.04
N CYS A 10 8.45 0.60 17.68
CA CYS A 10 7.29 0.91 16.85
C CYS A 10 6.38 1.82 17.66
N GLY A 11 6.58 3.14 17.55
CA GLY A 11 5.52 4.09 17.86
C GLY A 11 4.36 3.88 16.86
N PRO A 12 3.11 4.26 17.22
CA PRO A 12 2.02 4.19 16.26
C PRO A 12 2.37 5.02 15.03
N ALA A 13 2.36 4.39 13.86
CA ALA A 13 2.58 5.07 12.59
C ALA A 13 1.59 6.24 12.49
N LYS A 14 2.11 7.47 12.52
CA LYS A 14 1.30 8.68 12.51
C LYS A 14 0.78 8.88 11.09
N GLN A 15 -0.52 8.79 10.89
CA GLN A 15 -1.13 9.10 9.58
C GLN A 15 -0.90 10.59 9.24
N ILE A 16 -0.22 10.88 8.12
CA ILE A 16 0.23 12.24 7.74
C ILE A 16 -0.77 12.96 6.79
N GLY A 17 -1.88 12.33 6.39
CA GLY A 17 -2.91 12.97 5.57
C GLY A 17 -4.24 12.21 5.51
N PRO A 18 -5.31 12.82 4.96
CA PRO A 18 -6.58 12.13 4.78
C PRO A 18 -6.44 11.08 3.68
N LEU A 19 -6.65 9.81 4.05
CA LEU A 19 -6.81 8.73 3.09
C LEU A 19 -8.22 8.78 2.51
N PRO A 20 -8.41 8.35 1.24
CA PRO A 20 -9.76 8.17 0.70
C PRO A 20 -10.55 7.18 1.57
N ALA A 21 -11.86 7.38 1.70
CA ALA A 21 -12.71 6.63 2.63
C ALA A 21 -12.57 5.10 2.54
N PRO A 22 -12.48 4.49 1.33
CA PRO A 22 -12.25 3.04 1.21
C PRO A 22 -10.91 2.60 1.83
N CYS A 23 -9.82 3.35 1.58
CA CYS A 23 -8.51 3.06 2.16
C CYS A 23 -8.50 3.21 3.68
N ALA A 24 -9.11 4.26 4.21
CA ALA A 24 -9.22 4.46 5.65
C ALA A 24 -10.01 3.32 6.33
N ALA A 25 -11.06 2.82 5.68
CA ALA A 25 -11.86 1.70 6.18
C ALA A 25 -11.04 0.39 6.23
N VAL A 26 -10.30 0.09 5.17
CA VAL A 26 -9.41 -1.09 5.11
C VAL A 26 -8.29 -0.98 6.15
N MET A 27 -7.60 0.15 6.24
CA MET A 27 -6.52 0.32 7.22
C MET A 27 -6.99 0.15 8.66
N ARG A 28 -8.12 0.78 9.02
CA ARG A 28 -8.72 0.62 10.36
C ARG A 28 -9.10 -0.83 10.64
N TRP A 29 -9.61 -1.56 9.64
CA TRP A 29 -9.90 -2.98 9.79
C TRP A 29 -8.62 -3.81 10.00
N LEU A 30 -7.56 -3.55 9.23
CA LEU A 30 -6.26 -4.22 9.38
C LEU A 30 -5.63 -3.98 10.77
N ASP A 31 -5.86 -2.81 11.36
CA ASP A 31 -5.41 -2.51 12.73
C ASP A 31 -6.16 -3.34 13.79
N THR A 32 -7.39 -3.78 13.50
CA THR A 32 -8.19 -4.64 14.40
C THR A 32 -7.91 -6.13 14.24
N THR A 33 -7.47 -6.58 13.07
CA THR A 33 -7.20 -8.00 12.80
C THR A 33 -5.77 -8.44 13.14
N HIS A 34 -4.92 -7.52 13.62
CA HIS A 34 -3.51 -7.79 13.93
C HIS A 34 -2.75 -8.46 12.77
N ALA A 35 -3.03 -8.08 11.52
CA ALA A 35 -2.08 -8.36 10.44
C ALA A 35 -0.75 -7.73 10.85
N ALA A 36 0.19 -8.56 11.31
CA ALA A 36 1.37 -8.09 12.01
C ALA A 36 2.09 -7.03 11.15
N PRO A 37 2.63 -5.97 11.77
CA PRO A 37 3.53 -5.07 11.05
C PRO A 37 4.60 -5.90 10.32
N GLY A 38 4.73 -5.72 9.01
CA GLY A 38 5.65 -6.52 8.16
C GLY A 38 5.06 -7.77 7.51
N VAL A 39 3.74 -7.97 7.55
CA VAL A 39 3.07 -8.94 6.65
C VAL A 39 2.93 -8.30 5.28
N ASP A 40 3.80 -8.72 4.37
CA ASP A 40 3.67 -8.44 2.94
C ASP A 40 2.85 -9.56 2.28
N GLY A 41 1.83 -9.21 1.51
CA GLY A 41 0.98 -10.22 0.86
C GLY A 41 -0.44 -9.80 0.56
N ALA A 42 -1.18 -10.69 -0.10
CA ALA A 42 -2.61 -10.55 -0.32
C ALA A 42 -3.42 -10.96 0.93
N VAL A 43 -4.44 -10.18 1.26
CA VAL A 43 -5.35 -10.44 2.37
C VAL A 43 -6.79 -10.33 1.89
N ASP A 44 -7.60 -11.34 2.21
CA ASP A 44 -9.03 -11.34 1.94
C ASP A 44 -9.76 -10.34 2.84
N LEU A 45 -10.59 -9.51 2.23
CA LEU A 45 -11.44 -8.54 2.92
C LEU A 45 -12.63 -9.24 3.59
N PRO A 46 -13.09 -8.74 4.75
CA PRO A 46 -14.35 -9.19 5.31
C PRO A 46 -15.49 -8.74 4.41
N MET A 47 -16.64 -9.42 4.49
CA MET A 47 -17.85 -9.11 3.71
C MET A 47 -18.25 -7.61 3.76
N SER A 48 -18.03 -6.94 4.90
CA SER A 48 -18.32 -5.51 5.06
C SER A 48 -17.44 -4.59 4.19
N LEU A 49 -16.29 -5.07 3.73
CA LEU A 49 -15.32 -4.35 2.90
C LEU A 49 -15.13 -4.98 1.52
N ALA A 50 -15.76 -6.10 1.21
CA ALA A 50 -15.62 -6.81 -0.07
C ALA A 50 -15.79 -5.90 -1.31
N HIS A 51 -16.65 -4.89 -1.22
CA HIS A 51 -16.89 -3.91 -2.29
C HIS A 51 -15.72 -2.94 -2.56
N VAL A 52 -14.69 -2.90 -1.71
CA VAL A 52 -13.57 -1.94 -1.80
C VAL A 52 -12.56 -2.35 -2.88
N ALA A 53 -12.44 -3.65 -3.16
CA ALA A 53 -11.50 -4.17 -4.14
C ALA A 53 -12.11 -5.31 -4.95
N VAL A 54 -11.73 -5.39 -6.22
CA VAL A 54 -12.00 -6.54 -7.08
C VAL A 54 -11.38 -7.78 -6.45
N ASP A 55 -12.07 -8.91 -6.60
CA ASP A 55 -11.71 -10.20 -6.00
C ASP A 55 -11.70 -10.21 -4.46
N GLU A 56 -12.28 -9.17 -3.84
CA GLU A 56 -12.43 -9.04 -2.39
C GLU A 56 -11.09 -9.11 -1.64
N LYS A 57 -9.99 -8.73 -2.31
CA LYS A 57 -8.62 -8.82 -1.79
C LYS A 57 -7.92 -7.47 -1.81
N VAL A 58 -7.05 -7.27 -0.83
CA VAL A 58 -6.09 -6.16 -0.82
C VAL A 58 -4.69 -6.69 -0.65
N TRP A 59 -3.73 -5.94 -1.16
CA TRP A 59 -2.33 -6.27 -1.04
C TRP A 59 -1.68 -5.32 -0.04
N ILE A 60 -0.94 -5.88 0.90
CA ILE A 60 -0.29 -5.15 1.98
C ILE A 60 1.22 -5.21 1.74
N GLY A 61 1.90 -4.10 2.00
CA GLY A 61 3.35 -4.05 2.02
C GLY A 61 3.87 -3.02 3.01
N ALA A 62 5.15 -3.12 3.35
CA ALA A 62 5.87 -2.06 4.06
C ALA A 62 6.16 -0.84 3.16
N GLY A 63 6.09 0.35 3.75
CA GLY A 63 6.48 1.62 3.15
C GLY A 63 7.24 2.51 4.16
N PRO A 64 7.78 3.66 3.72
CA PRO A 64 8.68 4.49 4.54
C PRO A 64 8.10 4.95 5.88
N GLY A 65 6.77 5.14 5.95
CA GLY A 65 6.06 5.56 7.16
C GLY A 65 5.35 4.44 7.94
N GLY A 66 5.39 3.20 7.44
CA GLY A 66 4.64 2.08 8.01
C GLY A 66 3.95 1.24 6.94
N ARG A 67 2.67 0.91 7.15
CA ARG A 67 1.91 0.01 6.27
C ARG A 67 1.41 0.74 5.02
N CYS A 68 1.54 0.11 3.87
CA CYS A 68 0.84 0.48 2.64
C CYS A 68 -0.17 -0.61 2.24
N VAL A 69 -1.24 -0.20 1.60
CA VAL A 69 -2.32 -1.04 1.08
C VAL A 69 -2.56 -0.68 -0.36
N LEU A 70 -2.50 -1.68 -1.23
CA LEU A 70 -2.90 -1.61 -2.63
C LEU A 70 -4.27 -2.26 -2.80
N THR A 71 -5.20 -1.49 -3.34
CA THR A 71 -6.56 -1.92 -3.68
C THR A 71 -6.68 -2.03 -5.18
N LYS A 72 -7.08 -3.19 -5.70
CA LYS A 72 -7.45 -3.37 -7.11
C LYS A 72 -8.88 -2.90 -7.30
N THR A 73 -9.11 -1.85 -8.08
CA THR A 73 -10.46 -1.28 -8.27
C THR A 73 -11.11 -1.72 -9.58
N GLU A 74 -10.32 -1.98 -10.61
CA GLU A 74 -10.81 -2.48 -11.90
C GLU A 74 -9.70 -3.18 -12.70
N VAL A 75 -10.11 -3.90 -13.75
CA VAL A 75 -9.21 -4.42 -14.77
C VAL A 75 -9.23 -3.44 -15.94
N GLY A 76 -8.10 -2.77 -16.16
CA GLY A 76 -7.91 -1.77 -17.19
C GLY A 76 -7.48 -2.36 -18.54
N TYR A 77 -6.84 -1.52 -19.36
CA TYR A 77 -6.42 -1.90 -20.71
C TYR A 77 -5.28 -2.94 -20.71
N LYS A 78 -5.40 -3.96 -21.57
CA LYS A 78 -4.45 -5.09 -21.71
C LYS A 78 -4.21 -5.86 -20.40
N ASP A 79 -5.28 -6.10 -19.65
CA ASP A 79 -5.26 -6.87 -18.40
C ASP A 79 -4.43 -6.27 -17.27
N ASN A 80 -3.93 -5.03 -17.42
CA ASN A 80 -3.33 -4.30 -16.31
C ASN A 80 -4.41 -3.95 -15.30
N PHE A 81 -4.07 -4.00 -14.02
CA PHE A 81 -4.96 -3.60 -12.95
C PHE A 81 -4.86 -2.11 -12.69
N GLU A 82 -5.99 -1.49 -12.39
CA GLU A 82 -6.04 -0.14 -11.86
C GLU A 82 -6.44 -0.19 -10.39
N GLY A 83 -5.92 0.76 -9.62
CA GLY A 83 -6.14 0.74 -8.20
C GLY A 83 -5.63 1.97 -7.46
N ARG A 84 -5.65 1.85 -6.14
CA ARG A 84 -5.11 2.87 -5.24
C ARG A 84 -4.08 2.26 -4.32
N LEU A 85 -2.92 2.89 -4.28
CA LEU A 85 -1.93 2.67 -3.22
C LEU A 85 -2.16 3.71 -2.13
N CYS A 86 -2.32 3.27 -0.90
CA CYS A 86 -2.59 4.09 0.27
C CYS A 86 -1.61 3.71 1.38
N CYS A 87 -0.92 4.67 1.98
CA CYS A 87 0.10 4.42 3.00
C CYS A 87 -0.19 5.16 4.31
N VAL A 88 0.15 4.52 5.43
CA VAL A 88 0.25 5.22 6.71
C VAL A 88 1.54 6.05 6.65
N GLY A 89 1.39 7.34 6.40
CA GLY A 89 2.51 8.26 6.24
C GLY A 89 2.83 8.56 4.79
N ASP A 90 4.12 8.71 4.49
CA ASP A 90 4.58 9.06 3.15
C ASP A 90 4.53 7.85 2.21
N LEU A 91 4.16 8.10 0.95
CA LEU A 91 4.30 7.14 -0.13
C LEU A 91 5.77 6.70 -0.31
N PRO A 92 6.01 5.47 -0.80
CA PRO A 92 7.34 5.06 -1.23
C PRO A 92 7.91 6.00 -2.30
N MET A 93 9.22 5.92 -2.54
CA MET A 93 9.90 6.82 -3.46
C MET A 93 9.25 6.78 -4.85
N VAL A 94 8.97 7.98 -5.39
CA VAL A 94 8.56 8.15 -6.78
C VAL A 94 9.83 8.24 -7.63
N ALA A 95 10.05 7.24 -8.48
CA ALA A 95 11.04 7.32 -9.55
C ALA A 95 10.38 7.84 -10.84
N THR A 96 11.17 8.39 -11.76
CA THR A 96 10.72 8.71 -13.12
C THR A 96 11.51 7.86 -14.09
N THR A 97 10.82 7.06 -14.91
CA THR A 97 11.42 6.23 -15.93
C THR A 97 12.04 7.09 -17.05
N PRO A 98 12.92 6.53 -17.91
CA PRO A 98 13.43 7.24 -19.08
C PRO A 98 12.34 7.74 -20.05
N SER A 99 11.16 7.10 -20.06
CA SER A 99 9.98 7.52 -20.84
C SER A 99 9.19 8.66 -20.19
N GLY A 100 9.58 9.13 -19.00
CA GLY A 100 8.89 10.17 -18.24
C GLY A 100 7.72 9.67 -17.39
N GLN A 101 7.50 8.36 -17.30
CA GLN A 101 6.47 7.79 -16.44
C GLN A 101 6.92 7.79 -14.99
N ARG A 102 6.02 8.14 -14.07
CA ARG A 102 6.30 8.07 -12.63
C ARG A 102 5.99 6.67 -12.13
N THR A 103 6.90 6.07 -11.36
CA THR A 103 6.69 4.77 -10.73
C THR A 103 6.91 4.85 -9.23
N LEU A 104 6.15 4.07 -8.47
CA LEU A 104 6.34 3.81 -7.06
C LEU A 104 6.90 2.40 -6.92
N SER A 105 8.00 2.25 -6.20
CA SER A 105 8.56 0.94 -5.84
C SER A 105 8.73 0.90 -4.33
N ALA A 106 8.10 -0.08 -3.68
CA ALA A 106 8.51 -0.43 -2.32
C ALA A 106 9.95 -0.95 -2.35
N ALA A 107 10.77 -0.51 -1.39
CA ALA A 107 12.23 -0.73 -1.43
C ALA A 107 12.66 -2.21 -1.35
N ASP A 108 11.77 -3.11 -0.90
CA ASP A 108 12.10 -4.49 -0.56
C ASP A 108 11.56 -5.54 -1.54
N GLY A 109 11.15 -5.10 -2.72
CA GLY A 109 10.87 -5.98 -3.85
C GLY A 109 9.75 -7.01 -3.67
N GLY A 110 8.71 -6.62 -2.92
CA GLY A 110 7.52 -7.45 -2.69
C GLY A 110 6.38 -7.15 -3.66
N VAL A 111 5.17 -7.47 -3.20
CA VAL A 111 3.88 -7.29 -3.89
C VAL A 111 3.61 -5.88 -4.44
N LEU A 112 4.34 -4.86 -3.98
CA LEU A 112 4.18 -3.45 -4.37
C LEU A 112 5.31 -2.97 -5.30
N GLU A 113 5.86 -3.86 -6.12
CA GLU A 113 6.82 -3.53 -7.17
C GLU A 113 6.12 -2.96 -8.42
N GLU A 114 6.80 -2.03 -9.10
CA GLU A 114 6.43 -1.51 -10.43
C GLU A 114 5.02 -0.90 -10.55
N LEU A 115 4.62 -0.08 -9.57
CA LEU A 115 3.36 0.64 -9.63
C LEU A 115 3.52 1.91 -10.47
N TYR A 116 2.85 1.99 -11.62
CA TYR A 116 2.87 3.15 -12.50
C TYR A 116 1.86 4.19 -12.02
N VAL A 117 2.32 5.38 -11.68
CA VAL A 117 1.48 6.45 -11.10
C VAL A 117 0.67 7.13 -12.20
N ARG A 118 -0.65 7.02 -12.09
CA ARG A 118 -1.61 7.83 -12.85
C ARG A 118 -1.71 9.23 -12.27
N ASP A 119 -2.13 9.30 -11.01
CA ASP A 119 -2.28 10.54 -10.26
C ASP A 119 -1.68 10.39 -8.86
N LEU A 120 -1.02 11.45 -8.39
CA LEU A 120 -0.26 11.46 -7.15
C LEU A 120 -0.94 12.40 -6.16
N HIS A 121 -1.35 11.88 -5.01
CA HIS A 121 -2.01 12.64 -3.95
C HIS A 121 -1.16 12.62 -2.68
N PRO A 122 -0.06 13.39 -2.67
CA PRO A 122 0.82 13.42 -1.53
C PRO A 122 0.10 13.96 -0.28
N PRO A 123 0.51 13.51 0.92
CA PRO A 123 1.67 12.65 1.16
C PRO A 123 1.38 11.16 1.02
N SER A 124 0.11 10.74 0.97
CA SER A 124 -0.29 9.43 1.51
C SER A 124 -0.95 8.46 0.55
N TRP A 125 -1.33 8.88 -0.66
CA TRP A 125 -1.95 7.94 -1.61
C TRP A 125 -1.75 8.33 -3.08
N ALA A 126 -1.89 7.35 -3.96
CA ALA A 126 -1.77 7.50 -5.41
C ALA A 126 -2.76 6.59 -6.14
N GLU A 127 -3.19 7.02 -7.31
CA GLU A 127 -3.86 6.16 -8.28
C GLU A 127 -2.79 5.53 -9.17
N VAL A 128 -2.86 4.20 -9.33
CA VAL A 128 -1.79 3.43 -9.96
C VAL A 128 -2.33 2.43 -10.97
N TYR A 129 -1.51 2.15 -11.98
CA TYR A 129 -1.58 1.00 -12.85
C TYR A 129 -0.51 0.00 -12.44
N PHE A 130 -0.83 -1.29 -12.44
CA PHE A 130 0.09 -2.33 -12.03
C PHE A 130 -0.28 -3.67 -12.66
N ASP A 131 0.69 -4.55 -12.73
CA ASP A 131 0.48 -5.97 -12.99
C ASP A 131 0.64 -6.73 -11.65
N LEU A 132 -0.13 -7.79 -11.46
CA LEU A 132 0.05 -8.70 -10.32
C LEU A 132 0.57 -10.01 -10.88
N ASN A 133 1.86 -10.27 -10.68
CA ASN A 133 2.49 -11.56 -10.99
C ASN A 133 1.97 -12.70 -10.10
#